data_AF-A0A9D2SAY9-F1
#
_entry.id   AF-A0A9D2SAY9-F1
#
_cell.length_a   1.000
_cell.length_b   1.000
_cell.length_c   1.000
_cell.angle_alpha   90.00
_cell.angle_beta   90.00
_cell.angle_gamma   90.00
#
_symmetry.space_group_name_H-M   'P 1'
#
loop_
_entity.id
_entity.type
_entity.pdbx_description
1 polymer ?
#
loop_
_entity_poly.entity_id
_entity_poly.type
_entity_poly.pdbx_seq_one_letter_code
_entity_poly.pdbx_strand_id
1 'polypeptide(L)'
;MSRTDPEKQERKRLQHDAEHEKPTKRNPVLFYLLVLFAAAFLLLLMSFLMQRRANQEAINNLQETSNSASQSLQNTIAQNEELTKQVEGLQSAVSENQQTIRDQEDQLEALEQENEDLTKSSQALDWFWQINEAYVRGRYTQARSLIEEMGQELPEYLPKESVTNNDRFSPYDRYQEIYEALY
;
A
#
# COMPACT_ATOMS: atom_id res chain seq x y z
N MET A 1 23.50 115.10 -74.88
CA MET A 1 24.13 115.08 -73.54
C MET A 1 23.17 114.37 -72.59
N SER A 2 23.66 113.36 -71.85
CA SER A 2 23.04 112.66 -70.68
C SER A 2 21.69 111.94 -70.92
N ARG A 3 21.40 110.72 -70.44
CA ARG A 3 21.87 109.99 -69.24
C ARG A 3 21.35 108.53 -69.29
N THR A 4 22.18 107.58 -68.83
CA THR A 4 21.88 106.31 -68.12
C THR A 4 21.12 105.14 -68.77
N ASP A 5 21.86 104.02 -68.87
CA ASP A 5 21.48 102.61 -69.04
C ASP A 5 20.26 102.13 -68.21
N PRO A 6 19.31 101.40 -68.84
CA PRO A 6 18.44 100.44 -68.15
C PRO A 6 18.66 98.97 -68.57
N GLU A 7 19.33 98.70 -69.70
CA GLU A 7 19.39 97.33 -70.27
C GLU A 7 20.29 96.34 -69.49
N LYS A 8 21.23 96.83 -68.68
CA LYS A 8 22.05 95.97 -67.79
C LYS A 8 21.31 95.49 -66.54
N GLN A 9 20.14 96.07 -66.21
CA GLN A 9 19.35 95.68 -65.04
C GLN A 9 18.26 94.63 -65.35
N GLU A 10 17.75 94.57 -66.58
CA GLU A 10 16.81 93.51 -66.98
C GLU A 10 17.49 92.15 -67.12
N ARG A 11 18.76 92.14 -67.59
CA ARG A 11 19.54 90.90 -67.65
C ARG A 11 19.80 90.28 -66.28
N LYS A 12 19.81 91.06 -65.18
CA LYS A 12 20.03 90.54 -63.81
C LYS A 12 18.75 90.10 -63.09
N ARG A 13 17.56 90.52 -63.53
CA ARG A 13 16.29 90.22 -62.84
C ARG A 13 15.52 89.04 -63.42
N LEU A 14 15.86 88.62 -64.64
CA LEU A 14 15.34 87.37 -65.24
C LEU A 14 16.20 86.14 -64.94
N GLN A 15 17.25 86.30 -64.11
CA GLN A 15 18.15 85.23 -63.67
C GLN A 15 17.74 84.56 -62.34
N HIS A 16 16.57 84.89 -61.78
CA HIS A 16 16.19 84.45 -60.42
C HIS A 16 14.95 83.53 -60.32
N ASP A 17 14.38 83.04 -61.42
CA ASP A 17 13.13 82.26 -61.40
C ASP A 17 13.20 80.91 -62.14
N ALA A 18 14.37 80.25 -62.13
CA ALA A 18 14.47 78.88 -62.65
C ALA A 18 15.45 77.99 -61.86
N GLU A 19 15.62 78.27 -60.57
CA GLU A 19 16.11 77.24 -59.66
C GLU A 19 14.95 76.31 -59.30
N HIS A 20 15.18 75.03 -59.55
CA HIS A 20 14.34 73.87 -59.25
C HIS A 20 13.39 73.43 -60.36
N GLU A 21 13.81 72.45 -61.15
CA GLU A 21 13.51 71.05 -60.83
C GLU A 21 14.26 70.12 -61.77
N LYS A 22 15.03 69.18 -61.22
CA LYS A 22 15.54 68.03 -61.98
C LYS A 22 14.34 67.10 -62.24
N PRO A 23 13.93 66.79 -63.48
CA PRO A 23 13.05 65.65 -63.69
C PRO A 23 13.95 64.41 -63.69
N THR A 24 14.25 63.89 -62.49
CA THR A 24 14.77 62.54 -62.37
C THR A 24 13.72 61.59 -62.94
N LYS A 25 13.97 61.00 -64.11
CA LYS A 25 13.23 59.82 -64.58
C LYS A 25 13.47 58.71 -63.56
N ARG A 26 12.60 58.63 -62.55
CA ARG A 26 12.58 57.55 -61.57
C ARG A 26 11.93 56.36 -62.25
N ASN A 27 12.69 55.28 -62.41
CA ASN A 27 12.16 54.02 -62.95
C ASN A 27 11.04 53.52 -62.04
N PRO A 28 9.76 53.57 -62.46
CA PRO A 28 8.62 53.23 -61.60
C PRO A 28 8.68 51.76 -61.15
N VAL A 29 9.36 50.91 -61.93
CA VAL A 29 9.59 49.49 -61.63
C VAL A 29 10.39 49.28 -60.34
N LEU A 30 11.38 50.13 -60.06
CA LEU A 30 12.17 50.04 -58.81
C LEU A 30 11.32 50.36 -57.58
N PHE A 31 10.37 51.30 -57.72
CA PHE A 31 9.43 51.63 -56.64
C PHE A 31 8.46 50.48 -56.37
N TYR A 32 7.91 49.84 -57.42
CA TYR A 32 7.07 48.64 -57.26
C TYR A 32 7.84 47.47 -56.64
N LEU A 33 9.09 47.22 -57.06
CA LEU A 33 9.95 46.20 -56.44
C LEU A 33 10.22 46.49 -54.95
N LEU A 34 10.43 47.76 -54.58
CA LEU A 34 10.65 48.16 -53.20
C LEU A 34 9.39 48.00 -52.33
N VAL A 35 8.22 48.34 -52.87
CA VAL A 35 6.92 48.08 -52.21
C VAL A 35 6.66 46.58 -52.07
N LEU A 36 6.96 45.79 -53.10
CA LEU A 36 6.80 44.33 -53.08
C LEU A 36 7.78 43.67 -52.08
N PHE A 37 9.00 44.19 -51.97
CA PHE A 37 9.99 43.76 -50.98
C PHE A 37 9.57 44.14 -49.55
N ALA A 38 9.05 45.35 -49.35
CA ALA A 38 8.50 45.79 -48.07
C ALA A 38 7.27 44.97 -47.66
N ALA A 39 6.38 44.66 -48.61
CA ALA A 39 5.22 43.79 -48.37
C ALA A 39 5.66 42.35 -48.00
N ALA A 40 6.66 41.79 -48.70
CA ALA A 40 7.23 40.49 -48.34
C ALA A 40 7.85 40.51 -46.94
N PHE A 41 8.57 41.58 -46.57
CA PHE A 41 9.12 41.76 -45.23
C PHE A 41 8.02 41.85 -44.16
N LEU A 42 6.93 42.56 -44.44
CA LEU A 42 5.77 42.65 -43.54
C LEU A 42 5.07 41.30 -43.38
N LEU A 43 4.94 40.53 -44.46
CA LEU A 43 4.39 39.17 -44.40
C LEU A 43 5.28 38.23 -43.60
N LEU A 44 6.60 38.33 -43.78
CA LEU A 44 7.58 37.59 -42.96
C LEU A 44 7.52 38.02 -41.50
N LEU A 45 7.34 39.31 -41.21
CA LEU A 45 7.20 39.83 -39.85
C LEU A 45 5.92 39.32 -39.18
N MET A 46 4.80 39.32 -39.91
CA MET A 46 3.51 38.78 -39.45
C MET A 46 3.61 37.27 -39.18
N SER A 47 4.19 36.51 -40.11
CA SER A 47 4.42 35.07 -39.98
C SER A 47 5.31 34.76 -38.77
N PHE A 48 6.40 35.52 -38.60
CA PHE A 48 7.31 35.39 -37.46
C PHE A 48 6.63 35.70 -36.12
N LEU A 49 5.78 36.73 -36.05
CA LEU A 49 5.03 37.06 -34.83
C LEU A 49 3.97 36.00 -34.50
N MET A 50 3.26 35.48 -35.50
CA MET A 50 2.34 34.35 -35.31
C MET A 50 3.09 33.10 -34.83
N GLN A 51 4.22 32.79 -35.44
CA GLN A 51 5.03 31.63 -35.05
C GLN A 51 5.64 31.80 -33.65
N ARG A 52 6.05 33.00 -33.25
CA ARG A 52 6.57 33.25 -31.90
C ARG A 52 5.50 33.05 -30.82
N ARG A 53 4.26 33.48 -31.06
CA ARG A 53 3.13 33.23 -30.16
C ARG A 53 2.74 31.75 -30.15
N ALA A 54 2.58 31.14 -31.31
CA ALA A 54 2.24 29.72 -31.43
C ALA A 54 3.31 28.81 -30.80
N ASN A 55 4.60 29.16 -30.93
CA ASN A 55 5.69 28.40 -30.32
C ASN A 55 5.78 28.62 -28.81
N GLN A 56 5.45 29.81 -28.30
CA GLN A 56 5.32 30.05 -26.85
C GLN A 56 4.14 29.30 -26.25
N GLU A 57 2.99 29.28 -26.91
CA GLU A 57 1.82 28.52 -26.47
C GLU A 57 2.07 27.01 -26.54
N ALA A 58 2.76 26.51 -27.57
CA ALA A 58 3.16 25.11 -27.66
C ALA A 58 4.15 24.71 -26.56
N ILE A 59 5.15 25.55 -26.26
CA ILE A 59 6.11 25.31 -25.17
C ILE A 59 5.41 25.37 -23.80
N ASN A 60 4.54 26.35 -23.57
CA ASN A 60 3.79 26.45 -22.31
C ASN A 60 2.85 25.26 -22.12
N ASN A 61 2.11 24.84 -23.15
CA ASN A 61 1.27 23.66 -23.10
C ASN A 61 2.08 22.38 -22.87
N LEU A 62 3.23 22.21 -23.54
CA LEU A 62 4.12 21.07 -23.31
C LEU A 62 4.70 21.08 -21.89
N GLN A 63 5.02 22.26 -21.35
CA GLN A 63 5.55 22.41 -20.00
C GLN A 63 4.47 22.15 -18.94
N GLU A 64 3.24 22.63 -19.13
CA GLU A 64 2.08 22.28 -18.29
C GLU A 64 1.73 20.79 -18.37
N THR A 65 1.77 20.20 -19.56
CA THR A 65 1.53 18.77 -19.77
C THR A 65 2.63 17.91 -19.15
N SER A 66 3.90 18.31 -19.27
CA SER A 66 5.03 17.63 -18.64
C SER A 66 4.97 17.74 -17.11
N ASN A 67 4.62 18.90 -16.58
CA ASN A 67 4.49 19.13 -15.16
C ASN A 67 3.32 18.33 -14.57
N SER A 68 2.17 18.31 -15.25
CA SER A 68 1.00 17.51 -14.84
C SER A 68 1.21 16.01 -15.00
N ALA A 69 1.88 15.55 -16.06
CA ALA A 69 2.26 14.14 -16.22
C ALA A 69 3.26 13.72 -15.13
N SER A 70 4.24 14.56 -14.80
CA SER A 70 5.19 14.31 -13.70
C SER A 70 4.48 14.28 -12.34
N GLN A 71 3.54 15.20 -12.10
CA GLN A 71 2.72 15.23 -10.89
C GLN A 71 1.85 13.97 -10.76
N SER A 72 1.22 13.54 -11.86
CA SER A 72 0.41 12.32 -11.90
C SER A 72 1.24 11.06 -11.69
N LEU A 73 2.45 11.00 -12.28
CA LEU A 73 3.40 9.91 -12.05
C LEU A 73 3.85 9.87 -10.58
N GLN A 74 4.21 11.02 -9.99
CA GLN A 74 4.56 11.09 -8.57
C GLN A 74 3.40 10.66 -7.67
N ASN A 75 2.18 11.09 -7.97
CA ASN A 75 0.99 10.69 -7.22
C ASN A 75 0.72 9.18 -7.34
N THR A 76 0.93 8.60 -8.54
CA THR A 76 0.78 7.16 -8.77
C THR A 76 1.88 6.35 -8.06
N ILE A 77 3.12 6.85 -8.03
CA ILE A 77 4.22 6.23 -7.27
C ILE A 77 3.89 6.27 -5.78
N ALA A 78 3.48 7.42 -5.24
CA ALA A 78 3.09 7.56 -3.84
C ALA A 78 1.92 6.62 -3.47
N GLN A 79 0.92 6.48 -4.34
CA GLN A 79 -0.18 5.54 -4.12
C GLN A 79 0.28 4.08 -4.14
N ASN A 80 1.19 3.70 -5.05
CA ASN A 80 1.76 2.35 -5.08
C ASN A 80 2.60 2.06 -3.84
N GLU A 81 3.40 3.02 -3.35
CA GLU A 81 4.15 2.89 -2.10
C GLU A 81 3.22 2.69 -0.91
N GLU A 82 2.14 3.47 -0.82
CA GLU A 82 1.14 3.35 0.23
C GLU A 82 0.40 2.00 0.16
N LEU A 83 -0.01 1.57 -1.04
CA LEU A 83 -0.59 0.24 -1.25
C LEU A 83 0.37 -0.87 -0.85
N THR A 84 1.66 -0.73 -1.16
CA THR A 84 2.68 -1.71 -0.78
C THR A 84 2.80 -1.80 0.74
N LYS A 85 2.84 -0.66 1.45
CA LYS A 85 2.83 -0.64 2.92
C LYS A 85 1.58 -1.27 3.52
N GLN A 86 0.41 -1.04 2.93
CA GLN A 86 -0.83 -1.67 3.38
C GLN A 86 -0.79 -3.18 3.17
N VAL A 87 -0.29 -3.65 2.03
CA VAL A 87 -0.12 -5.09 1.78
C VAL A 87 0.86 -5.71 2.78
N GLU A 88 1.99 -5.07 3.04
CA GLU A 88 2.96 -5.52 4.05
C GLU A 88 2.34 -5.56 5.46
N GLY A 89 1.59 -4.52 5.84
CA GLY A 89 0.89 -4.45 7.12
C GLY A 89 -0.18 -5.53 7.26
N LEU A 90 -0.99 -5.74 6.22
CA LEU A 90 -2.00 -6.80 6.18
C LEU A 90 -1.34 -8.18 6.23
N GLN A 91 -0.22 -8.38 5.53
CA GLN A 91 0.49 -9.64 5.53
C GLN A 91 1.11 -9.94 6.90
N SER A 92 1.63 -8.92 7.59
CA SER A 92 2.08 -9.02 8.98
C SER A 92 0.93 -9.40 9.90
N ALA A 93 -0.22 -8.72 9.80
CA ALA A 93 -1.39 -9.01 10.62
C ALA A 93 -1.94 -10.42 10.36
N VAL A 94 -1.95 -10.89 9.11
CA VAL A 94 -2.36 -12.25 8.76
C VAL A 94 -1.39 -13.27 9.38
N SER A 95 -0.09 -13.01 9.34
CA SER A 95 0.91 -13.90 9.95
C SER A 95 0.76 -13.98 11.46
N GLU A 96 0.54 -12.84 12.13
CA GLU A 96 0.31 -12.78 13.58
C GLU A 96 -0.97 -13.50 13.98
N ASN A 97 -2.05 -13.30 13.20
CA ASN A 97 -3.32 -13.97 13.44
C ASN A 97 -3.21 -15.49 13.21
N GLN A 98 -2.49 -15.93 12.17
CA GLN A 98 -2.20 -17.35 11.98
C GLN A 98 -1.40 -17.96 13.12
N GLN A 99 -0.42 -17.24 13.67
CA GLN A 99 0.31 -17.72 14.84
C GLN A 99 -0.60 -17.83 16.06
N THR A 100 -1.44 -16.81 16.30
CA THR A 100 -2.41 -16.81 17.40
C THR A 100 -3.39 -17.98 17.28
N ILE A 101 -3.85 -18.29 16.07
CA ILE A 101 -4.74 -19.44 15.83
C ILE A 101 -4.04 -20.74 16.21
N ARG A 102 -2.79 -20.95 15.79
CA ARG A 102 -2.03 -22.16 16.16
C ARG A 102 -1.84 -22.27 17.67
N ASP A 103 -1.46 -21.18 18.31
CA ASP A 103 -1.27 -21.17 19.77
C ASP A 103 -2.59 -21.47 20.51
N GLN A 104 -3.73 -21.04 19.97
CA GLN A 104 -5.06 -21.37 20.48
C GLN A 104 -5.46 -22.82 20.22
N GLU A 105 -5.15 -23.37 19.06
CA GLU A 105 -5.38 -24.78 18.72
C GLU A 105 -4.59 -25.69 19.68
N ASP A 106 -3.30 -25.40 19.90
CA ASP A 106 -2.45 -26.15 20.84
C ASP A 106 -3.00 -26.08 22.28
N GLN A 107 -3.50 -24.92 22.71
CA GLN A 107 -4.14 -24.76 24.02
C GLN A 107 -5.45 -25.54 24.14
N LEU A 108 -6.26 -25.57 23.08
CA LEU A 108 -7.50 -26.33 23.05
C LEU A 108 -7.24 -27.83 23.13
N GLU A 109 -6.25 -28.33 22.38
CA GLU A 109 -5.86 -29.75 22.44
C GLU A 109 -5.37 -30.14 23.84
N ALA A 110 -4.53 -29.30 24.47
CA ALA A 110 -4.08 -29.54 25.83
C ALA A 110 -5.23 -29.55 26.85
N LEU A 111 -6.19 -28.62 26.72
CA LEU A 111 -7.37 -28.56 27.59
C LEU A 111 -8.31 -29.74 27.36
N GLU A 112 -8.47 -30.19 26.12
CA GLU A 112 -9.28 -31.37 25.79
C GLU A 112 -8.67 -32.61 26.41
N GLN A 113 -7.35 -32.80 26.27
CA GLN A 113 -6.62 -33.89 26.91
C GLN A 113 -6.75 -33.85 28.44
N GLU A 114 -6.60 -32.67 29.06
CA GLU A 114 -6.80 -32.52 30.51
C GLU A 114 -8.23 -32.89 30.92
N ASN A 115 -9.24 -32.51 30.12
CA ASN A 115 -10.63 -32.83 30.40
C ASN A 115 -10.92 -34.33 30.28
N GLU A 116 -10.34 -34.99 29.27
CA GLU A 116 -10.41 -36.43 29.11
C GLU A 116 -9.76 -37.15 30.30
N ASP A 117 -8.56 -36.74 30.71
CA ASP A 117 -7.84 -37.31 31.84
C ASP A 117 -8.63 -37.12 33.16
N LEU A 118 -9.22 -35.95 33.38
CA LEU A 118 -10.10 -35.69 34.52
C LEU A 118 -11.36 -36.55 34.50
N THR A 119 -11.97 -36.72 33.32
CA THR A 119 -13.16 -37.57 33.14
C THR A 119 -12.83 -39.02 33.44
N LYS A 120 -11.72 -39.53 32.90
CA LYS A 120 -11.22 -40.88 33.20
C LYS A 120 -10.88 -41.03 34.68
N SER A 121 -10.27 -40.03 35.31
CA SER A 121 -9.97 -40.06 36.75
C SER A 121 -11.23 -40.13 37.61
N SER A 122 -12.28 -39.36 37.27
CA SER A 122 -13.57 -39.43 37.96
C SER A 122 -14.21 -40.81 37.81
N GLN A 123 -14.24 -41.35 36.60
CA GLN A 123 -14.76 -42.70 36.35
C GLN A 123 -13.96 -43.76 37.12
N ALA A 124 -12.62 -43.63 37.13
CA ALA A 124 -11.74 -44.52 37.87
C ALA A 124 -12.05 -44.51 39.37
N LEU A 125 -12.25 -43.33 39.95
CA LEU A 125 -12.64 -43.16 41.35
C LEU A 125 -14.00 -43.80 41.63
N ASP A 126 -15.00 -43.64 40.76
CA ASP A 126 -16.32 -44.25 40.93
C ASP A 126 -16.25 -45.78 40.94
N TRP A 127 -15.44 -46.37 40.06
CA TRP A 127 -15.17 -47.82 40.08
C TRP A 127 -14.43 -48.24 41.35
N PHE A 128 -13.39 -47.51 41.73
CA PHE A 128 -12.61 -47.77 42.93
C PHE A 128 -13.49 -47.80 44.19
N TRP A 129 -14.41 -46.84 44.34
CA TRP A 129 -15.32 -46.80 45.48
C TRP A 129 -16.21 -48.06 45.56
N GLN A 130 -16.74 -48.52 44.43
CA GLN A 130 -17.56 -49.74 44.37
C GLN A 130 -16.74 -51.00 44.69
N ILE A 131 -15.52 -51.10 44.16
CA ILE A 131 -14.60 -52.21 44.41
C ILE A 131 -14.19 -52.26 45.88
N ASN A 132 -13.77 -51.12 46.44
CA ASN A 132 -13.37 -51.01 47.85
C ASN A 132 -14.54 -51.34 48.77
N GLU A 133 -15.75 -50.85 48.48
CA GLU A 133 -16.94 -51.19 49.26
C GLU A 133 -17.26 -52.69 49.21
N ALA A 134 -17.22 -53.30 48.02
CA ALA A 134 -17.44 -54.74 47.86
C ALA A 134 -16.41 -55.56 48.65
N TYR A 135 -15.14 -55.17 48.58
CA TYR A 135 -14.04 -55.82 49.30
C TYR A 135 -14.20 -55.71 50.83
N VAL A 136 -14.44 -54.51 51.36
CA VAL A 136 -14.60 -54.27 52.81
C VAL A 136 -15.82 -55.01 53.37
N ARG A 137 -16.88 -55.18 52.57
CA ARG A 137 -18.07 -55.97 52.93
C ARG A 137 -17.87 -57.49 52.77
N GLY A 138 -16.67 -57.95 52.40
CA GLY A 138 -16.34 -59.37 52.21
C GLY A 138 -16.91 -60.02 50.95
N ARG A 139 -17.40 -59.23 49.99
CA ARG A 139 -17.98 -59.72 48.73
C ARG A 139 -16.89 -59.84 47.65
N TYR A 140 -15.94 -60.74 47.87
CA TYR A 140 -14.73 -60.87 47.05
C TYR A 140 -15.01 -61.26 45.59
N THR A 141 -16.02 -62.09 45.33
CA THR A 141 -16.43 -62.44 43.96
C THR A 141 -16.96 -61.24 43.18
N GLN A 142 -17.74 -60.38 43.84
CA GLN A 142 -18.23 -59.13 43.27
C GLN A 142 -17.09 -58.13 43.07
N ALA A 143 -16.14 -58.04 44.00
CA ALA A 143 -14.96 -57.19 43.85
C ALA A 143 -14.12 -57.60 42.64
N ARG A 144 -13.91 -58.91 42.43
CA ARG A 144 -13.22 -59.44 41.23
C ARG A 144 -13.94 -59.09 39.93
N SER A 145 -15.27 -59.25 39.87
CA SER A 145 -16.02 -58.90 38.65
C SER A 145 -15.95 -57.40 38.34
N LEU A 146 -16.03 -56.54 39.37
CA LEU A 146 -15.91 -55.09 39.20
C LEU A 146 -14.51 -54.67 38.72
N ILE A 147 -13.46 -55.36 39.18
CA ILE A 147 -12.08 -55.15 38.70
C ILE A 147 -11.96 -55.54 37.22
N GLU A 148 -12.54 -56.67 36.81
CA GLU A 148 -12.55 -57.11 35.42
C GLU A 148 -13.35 -56.14 34.52
N GLU A 149 -14.47 -55.60 35.01
CA GLU A 149 -15.28 -54.61 34.29
C GLU A 149 -14.61 -53.23 34.17
N MET A 150 -13.86 -52.81 35.20
CA MET A 150 -13.09 -51.56 35.20
C MET A 150 -11.97 -51.58 34.14
N GLY A 151 -11.45 -52.76 33.81
CA GLY A 151 -10.38 -52.94 32.84
C GLY A 151 -9.00 -52.51 33.35
N GLN A 152 -7.99 -52.54 32.46
CA GLN A 152 -6.59 -52.29 32.82
C GLN A 152 -6.14 -50.84 32.61
N GLU A 153 -6.83 -50.08 31.75
CA GLU A 153 -6.47 -48.69 31.43
C GLU A 153 -6.93 -47.71 32.51
N LEU A 154 -8.17 -47.88 32.98
CA LEU A 154 -8.81 -46.94 33.91
C LEU A 154 -8.13 -46.85 35.30
N PRO A 155 -7.55 -47.92 35.88
CA PRO A 155 -6.83 -47.83 37.14
C PRO A 155 -5.63 -46.88 37.13
N GLU A 156 -4.99 -46.64 35.99
CA GLU A 156 -3.84 -45.72 35.90
C GLU A 156 -4.23 -44.26 36.14
N TYR A 157 -5.51 -43.92 35.92
CA TYR A 157 -6.08 -42.60 36.15
C TYR A 157 -6.51 -42.36 37.60
N LEU A 158 -6.34 -43.35 38.49
CA LEU A 158 -6.58 -43.15 39.91
C LEU A 158 -5.54 -42.19 40.50
N PRO A 159 -5.96 -41.29 41.41
CA PRO A 159 -5.02 -40.44 42.14
C PRO A 159 -3.96 -41.28 42.86
N LYS A 160 -2.69 -40.96 42.59
CA LYS A 160 -1.51 -41.62 43.16
C LYS A 160 -1.01 -40.93 44.44
N GLU A 161 -1.54 -39.74 44.74
CA GLU A 161 -1.19 -38.97 45.94
C GLU A 161 -2.31 -39.02 46.98
N SER A 162 -1.92 -39.06 48.25
CA SER A 162 -2.82 -38.95 49.39
C SER A 162 -2.78 -37.52 49.91
N VAL A 163 -3.84 -36.74 49.66
CA VAL A 163 -3.93 -35.34 50.09
C VAL A 163 -4.09 -35.16 51.60
N THR A 164 -4.31 -36.24 52.36
CA THR A 164 -4.66 -36.18 53.78
C THR A 164 -3.49 -36.28 54.75
N ASN A 165 -2.23 -36.42 54.28
CA ASN A 165 -0.99 -36.46 55.11
C ASN A 165 -1.11 -37.34 56.38
N ASN A 166 -1.90 -38.41 56.31
CA ASN A 166 -2.28 -39.26 57.43
C ASN A 166 -1.75 -40.70 57.27
N ASP A 167 -0.68 -40.87 56.48
CA ASP A 167 -0.08 -42.16 56.10
C ASP A 167 -1.08 -43.17 55.52
N ARG A 168 -2.24 -42.71 55.01
CA ARG A 168 -3.17 -43.58 54.29
C ARG A 168 -2.75 -43.73 52.84
N PHE A 169 -2.91 -44.97 52.34
CA PHE A 169 -2.81 -45.34 50.94
C PHE A 169 -3.58 -44.36 50.03
N SER A 170 -2.97 -43.97 48.91
CA SER A 170 -3.70 -43.28 47.84
C SER A 170 -4.80 -44.19 47.28
N PRO A 171 -5.84 -43.65 46.59
CA PRO A 171 -6.82 -44.47 45.90
C PRO A 171 -6.19 -45.52 44.98
N TYR A 172 -5.12 -45.16 44.27
CA TYR A 172 -4.35 -46.09 43.45
C TYR A 172 -3.69 -47.20 44.29
N ASP A 173 -2.94 -46.85 45.35
CA ASP A 173 -2.25 -47.86 46.18
C ASP A 173 -3.24 -48.81 46.85
N ARG A 174 -4.38 -48.28 47.31
CA ARG A 174 -5.44 -49.09 47.90
C ARG A 174 -6.09 -50.03 46.89
N TYR A 175 -6.25 -49.59 45.64
CA TYR A 175 -6.71 -50.45 44.56
C TYR A 175 -5.73 -51.60 44.31
N GLN A 176 -4.42 -51.30 44.23
CA GLN A 176 -3.38 -52.31 44.03
C GLN A 176 -3.36 -53.35 45.16
N GLU A 177 -3.47 -52.92 46.41
CA GLU A 177 -3.58 -53.84 47.57
C GLU A 177 -4.77 -54.79 47.43
N ILE A 178 -5.94 -54.28 47.02
CA ILE A 178 -7.13 -55.09 46.82
C ILE A 178 -6.93 -56.06 45.64
N TYR A 179 -6.31 -55.60 44.56
CA TYR A 179 -6.02 -56.40 43.38
C TYR A 179 -5.10 -57.58 43.73
N GLU A 180 -3.97 -57.32 44.41
CA GLU A 180 -3.02 -58.35 44.88
C GLU A 180 -3.63 -59.31 45.92
N ALA A 181 -4.56 -58.83 46.75
CA ALA A 181 -5.25 -59.71 47.70
C ALA A 181 -6.26 -60.65 47.02
N LEU A 182 -6.74 -60.28 45.83
CA LEU A 182 -7.76 -61.01 45.09
C LEU A 182 -7.20 -61.88 43.97
N TYR A 183 -6.00 -61.61 43.45
CA TYR A 183 -5.36 -62.37 42.37
C TYR A 183 -4.00 -62.91 42.81
#